data_AF-A0A7S3IK57-F1
#
_entry.id   AF-A0A7S3IK57-F1
#
_cell.length_a   1.000
_cell.length_b   1.000
_cell.length_c   1.000
_cell.angle_alpha   90.00
_cell.angle_beta   90.00
_cell.angle_gamma   90.00
#
_symmetry.space_group_name_H-M   'P 1'
#
loop_
_entity.id
_entity.type
_entity.pdbx_description
1 polymer ?
#
loop_
_entity_poly.entity_id
_entity_poly.type
_entity_poly.pdbx_seq_one_letter_code
_entity_poly.pdbx_strand_id
1 'polypeptide(L)'
;MAYSMFRPDLGYVQGMSYVAGSLLLHFGTEYETFMLFSNLMGREDMLFDFYSFDMDKVGVVFQVFMKLLKEKVPNLHVSFEKTNLSCSIFLFEWVVAIYSNIFPLETSSRVWDNFMYYGEFYIIKVALALCLCIEAKVTSGDSSFENLVLLLKNVKQEVTSDQMFKAVQDLKLTKVQFIKVKKQILNSIVEKPN
;
A
#
# COMPACT_ATOMS: atom_id res chain seq x y z
N MET A 1 2.54 22.62 4.99
CA MET A 1 3.57 23.56 5.51
C MET A 1 3.71 23.50 7.02
N ALA A 2 2.62 23.57 7.81
CA ALA A 2 2.72 23.44 9.27
C ALA A 2 3.45 22.14 9.72
N TYR A 3 3.11 21.00 9.10
CA TYR A 3 3.74 19.71 9.45
C TYR A 3 5.24 19.66 9.13
N SER A 4 5.66 20.14 7.96
CA SER A 4 7.09 20.17 7.60
C SER A 4 7.92 21.07 8.50
N MET A 5 7.30 22.07 9.16
CA MET A 5 7.96 22.88 10.20
C MET A 5 7.97 22.18 11.57
N PHE A 6 6.92 21.40 11.87
CA PHE A 6 6.81 20.62 13.11
C PHE A 6 7.74 19.40 13.13
N ARG A 7 7.91 18.72 11.99
CA ARG A 7 8.80 17.56 11.77
C ARG A 7 9.74 17.82 10.58
N PRO A 8 10.74 18.70 10.72
CA PRO A 8 11.67 19.02 9.65
C PRO A 8 12.57 17.84 9.25
N ASP A 9 12.71 16.84 10.13
CA ASP A 9 13.41 15.58 9.88
C ASP A 9 12.72 14.72 8.82
N LEU A 10 11.39 14.78 8.72
CA LEU A 10 10.62 14.12 7.65
C LEU A 10 10.30 15.09 6.50
N GLY A 11 10.03 16.35 6.82
CA GLY A 11 9.61 17.35 5.85
C GLY A 11 8.24 17.05 5.23
N TYR A 12 8.12 17.24 3.92
CA TYR A 12 6.92 16.87 3.15
C TYR A 12 7.27 15.77 2.15
N VAL A 13 6.55 14.65 2.24
CA VAL A 13 6.65 13.55 1.29
C VAL A 13 5.45 13.59 0.36
N GLN A 14 5.70 13.44 -0.95
CA GLN A 14 4.61 13.35 -1.93
C GLN A 14 3.68 12.19 -1.57
N GLY A 15 2.38 12.48 -1.44
CA GLY A 15 1.38 11.54 -0.91
C GLY A 15 0.75 12.03 0.38
N MET A 16 1.51 12.73 1.24
CA MET A 16 1.02 13.27 2.51
C MET A 16 -0.16 14.24 2.35
N SER A 17 -0.21 14.99 1.25
CA SER A 17 -1.33 15.92 0.98
C SER A 17 -2.67 15.21 0.82
N TYR A 18 -2.70 14.00 0.25
CA TYR A 18 -3.92 13.20 0.15
C TYR A 18 -4.41 12.79 1.53
N VAL A 19 -3.48 12.42 2.41
CA VAL A 19 -3.79 12.02 3.79
C VAL A 19 -4.31 13.21 4.60
N ALA A 20 -3.61 14.36 4.53
CA ALA A 20 -4.05 15.60 5.19
C ALA A 20 -5.40 16.09 4.65
N GLY A 21 -5.61 16.05 3.34
CA GLY A 21 -6.90 16.41 2.72
C GLY A 21 -8.02 15.46 3.12
N SER A 22 -7.76 14.15 3.17
CA SER A 22 -8.74 13.16 3.65
C SER A 22 -9.14 13.45 5.09
N LEU A 23 -8.18 13.74 5.97
CA LEU A 23 -8.47 14.12 7.36
C LEU A 23 -9.27 15.43 7.42
N LEU A 24 -8.88 16.47 6.69
CA LEU A 24 -9.58 17.76 6.71
C LEU A 24 -11.04 17.65 6.26
N LEU A 25 -11.35 16.74 5.35
CA LEU A 25 -12.72 16.51 4.89
C LEU A 25 -13.58 15.78 5.94
N HIS A 26 -12.96 15.00 6.84
CA HIS A 26 -13.65 14.32 7.93
C HIS A 26 -13.71 15.14 9.22
N PHE A 27 -12.66 15.90 9.50
CA PHE A 27 -12.47 16.66 10.72
C PHE A 27 -12.63 18.15 10.40
N GLY A 28 -13.67 18.77 10.95
CA GLY A 28 -14.11 20.11 10.55
C GLY A 28 -13.16 21.26 10.89
N THR A 29 -12.05 21.01 11.60
CA THR A 29 -11.07 22.05 11.96
C THR A 29 -9.65 21.71 11.50
N GLU A 30 -8.91 22.74 11.09
CA GLU A 30 -7.49 22.61 10.69
C GLU A 30 -6.61 22.13 11.84
N TYR A 31 -6.92 22.54 13.08
CA TYR A 31 -6.15 22.16 14.27
C TYR A 31 -6.31 20.67 14.59
N GLU A 32 -7.53 20.15 14.61
CA GLU A 32 -7.76 18.71 14.84
C GLU A 32 -7.15 17.87 13.73
N THR A 33 -7.30 18.32 12.48
CA THR A 33 -6.66 17.70 11.32
C THR A 33 -5.16 17.64 11.49
N PHE A 34 -4.53 18.75 11.89
CA PHE A 34 -3.10 18.81 12.11
C PHE A 34 -2.64 17.86 13.22
N MET A 35 -3.35 17.81 14.35
CA MET A 35 -3.03 16.89 15.44
C MET A 35 -3.14 15.42 15.00
N LEU A 36 -4.25 15.05 14.35
CA LEU A 36 -4.49 13.69 13.89
C LEU A 36 -3.48 13.27 12.83
N PHE A 37 -3.19 14.16 11.87
CA PHE A 37 -2.18 13.94 10.86
C PHE A 37 -0.81 13.75 11.51
N SER A 38 -0.42 14.62 12.44
CA SER A 38 0.87 14.53 13.14
C SER A 38 1.00 13.25 13.95
N ASN A 39 -0.06 12.85 14.64
CA ASN A 39 -0.10 11.59 15.37
C ASN A 39 -0.01 10.38 14.45
N LEU A 40 -0.70 10.40 13.30
CA LEU A 40 -0.67 9.32 12.33
C LEU A 40 0.73 9.16 11.71
N MET A 41 1.33 10.27 11.28
CA MET A 41 2.67 10.27 10.67
C MET A 41 3.78 9.94 11.67
N GLY A 42 3.56 10.20 12.96
CA GLY A 42 4.53 9.95 14.02
C GLY A 42 4.49 8.54 14.61
N ARG A 43 3.58 7.66 14.17
CA ARG A 43 3.56 6.26 14.62
C ARG A 43 4.76 5.53 14.07
N GLU A 44 5.55 4.89 14.93
CA GLU A 44 6.66 4.01 14.53
C GLU A 44 6.13 2.70 13.94
N ASP A 45 5.46 2.79 12.79
CA ASP A 45 4.90 1.69 12.04
C ASP A 45 5.32 1.73 10.56
N MET A 46 4.76 0.82 9.76
CA MET A 46 5.05 0.71 8.34
C MET A 46 4.89 2.04 7.59
N LEU A 47 3.93 2.91 7.94
CA LEU A 47 3.76 4.17 7.24
C LEU A 47 4.94 5.12 7.49
N PHE A 48 5.44 5.16 8.72
CA PHE A 48 6.61 5.96 9.05
C PHE A 48 7.84 5.52 8.28
N ASP A 49 8.07 4.21 8.14
CA ASP A 49 9.20 3.69 7.36
C ASP A 49 9.16 4.18 5.88
N PHE A 50 7.96 4.31 5.29
CA PHE A 50 7.78 4.87 3.94
C PHE A 50 8.00 6.38 3.91
N TYR A 51 7.51 7.13 4.90
CA TYR A 51 7.68 8.59 4.96
C TYR A 51 9.12 9.02 5.33
N SER A 52 9.83 8.22 6.13
CA SER A 52 11.23 8.46 6.46
C SER A 52 12.20 7.95 5.39
N PHE A 53 11.69 7.33 4.32
CA PHE A 53 12.49 6.66 3.28
C PHE A 53 13.51 5.67 3.85
N ASP A 54 13.13 4.92 4.88
CA ASP A 54 13.94 3.82 5.42
C ASP A 54 13.88 2.64 4.45
N MET A 55 14.70 2.71 3.40
CA MET A 55 14.62 1.79 2.25
C MET A 55 14.92 0.35 2.62
N ASP A 56 15.64 0.10 3.72
CA ASP A 56 15.88 -1.25 4.23
C ASP A 56 14.58 -1.85 4.74
N LYS A 57 13.82 -1.12 5.57
CA LYS A 57 12.51 -1.58 6.06
C LYS A 57 11.44 -1.58 4.98
N VAL A 58 11.42 -0.58 4.10
CA VAL A 58 10.51 -0.56 2.94
C VAL A 58 10.80 -1.76 2.03
N GLY A 59 12.07 -2.14 1.87
CA GLY A 59 12.50 -3.34 1.15
C GLY A 59 11.94 -4.63 1.76
N VAL A 60 11.87 -4.73 3.09
CA VAL A 60 11.18 -5.85 3.78
C VAL A 60 9.71 -5.90 3.39
N VAL A 61 9.03 -4.75 3.37
CA VAL A 61 7.60 -4.68 3.01
C VAL A 61 7.38 -5.12 1.55
N PHE A 62 8.25 -4.70 0.63
CA PHE A 62 8.21 -5.15 -0.76
C PHE A 62 8.42 -6.66 -0.89
N GLN A 63 9.36 -7.24 -0.16
CA GLN A 63 9.56 -8.70 -0.15
C GLN A 63 8.35 -9.44 0.43
N VAL A 64 7.75 -8.92 1.51
CA VAL A 64 6.52 -9.48 2.11
C VAL A 64 5.39 -9.46 1.09
N PHE A 65 5.20 -8.33 0.43
CA PHE A 65 4.20 -8.17 -0.62
C PHE A 65 4.43 -9.16 -1.76
N MET A 66 5.64 -9.25 -2.32
CA MET A 66 5.95 -10.17 -3.42
C MET A 66 5.75 -11.63 -3.04
N LYS A 67 6.13 -12.04 -1.82
CA LYS A 67 5.88 -13.39 -1.32
C LYS A 67 4.40 -13.71 -1.21
N LEU A 68 3.59 -12.77 -0.72
CA LEU A 68 2.14 -12.94 -0.66
C LEU A 68 1.49 -12.89 -2.04
N LEU A 69 2.01 -12.07 -2.96
CA LEU A 69 1.57 -12.00 -4.35
C LEU A 69 1.76 -13.37 -5.03
N LYS A 70 2.93 -13.99 -4.85
CA LYS A 70 3.20 -15.36 -5.33
C LYS A 70 2.19 -16.38 -4.84
N GLU A 71 1.77 -16.28 -3.58
CA GLU A 71 0.83 -17.22 -2.96
C GLU A 71 -0.63 -16.96 -3.33
N LYS A 72 -1.03 -15.71 -3.56
CA LYS A 72 -2.44 -15.30 -3.68
C LYS A 72 -2.85 -14.87 -5.08
N VAL A 73 -1.90 -14.40 -5.89
CA VAL A 73 -2.12 -13.87 -7.25
C VAL A 73 -0.98 -14.39 -8.16
N PRO A 74 -0.85 -15.73 -8.30
CA PRO A 74 0.35 -16.35 -8.87
C PRO A 74 0.57 -16.04 -10.36
N ASN A 75 -0.47 -15.84 -11.15
CA ASN A 75 -0.32 -15.57 -12.58
C ASN A 75 0.25 -14.16 -12.79
N LEU A 76 -0.23 -13.18 -12.02
CA LEU A 76 0.32 -11.83 -12.06
C LEU A 76 1.76 -11.80 -11.54
N HIS A 77 2.06 -12.55 -10.48
CA HIS A 77 3.44 -12.70 -10.01
C HIS A 77 4.36 -13.24 -11.12
N VAL A 78 3.93 -14.28 -11.85
CA VAL A 78 4.71 -14.81 -12.99
C VAL A 78 4.93 -13.74 -14.06
N SER A 79 3.92 -12.92 -14.36
CA SER A 79 4.08 -11.80 -15.29
C SER A 79 5.07 -10.75 -14.79
N PHE A 80 5.10 -10.46 -13.48
CA PHE A 80 6.08 -9.55 -12.89
C PHE A 80 7.51 -10.09 -13.04
N GLU A 81 7.72 -11.38 -12.76
CA GLU A 81 9.02 -12.04 -12.92
C GLU A 81 9.48 -12.05 -14.38
N LYS A 82 8.59 -12.39 -15.33
CA LYS A 82 8.92 -12.42 -16.77
C LYS A 82 9.32 -11.06 -17.32
N THR A 83 8.75 -9.99 -16.76
CA THR A 83 8.96 -8.61 -17.22
C THR A 83 9.96 -7.84 -16.35
N ASN A 84 10.51 -8.45 -15.30
CA ASN A 84 11.30 -7.78 -14.26
C ASN A 84 10.60 -6.53 -13.66
N LEU A 85 9.27 -6.59 -13.53
CA LEU A 85 8.50 -5.48 -12.97
C LEU A 85 8.64 -5.45 -11.45
N SER A 86 9.21 -4.35 -10.93
CA SER A 86 9.29 -4.11 -9.49
C SER A 86 7.96 -3.59 -8.94
N CYS A 87 7.49 -4.18 -7.82
CA CYS A 87 6.31 -3.68 -7.12
C CYS A 87 6.47 -2.25 -6.58
N SER A 88 7.71 -1.77 -6.41
CA SER A 88 8.00 -0.40 -5.96
C SER A 88 7.41 0.68 -6.88
N ILE A 89 7.17 0.36 -8.16
CA ILE A 89 6.63 1.28 -9.18
C ILE A 89 5.23 1.79 -8.82
N PHE A 90 4.44 1.00 -8.09
CA PHE A 90 3.05 1.35 -7.73
C PHE A 90 2.81 1.30 -6.22
N LEU A 91 3.43 0.34 -5.52
CA LEU A 91 3.09 0.06 -4.13
C LEU A 91 3.47 1.21 -3.20
N PHE A 92 4.59 1.90 -3.49
CA PHE A 92 5.00 3.07 -2.72
C PHE A 92 3.92 4.15 -2.73
N GLU A 93 3.49 4.57 -3.93
CA GLU A 93 2.46 5.60 -4.12
C GLU A 93 1.13 5.22 -3.46
N TRP A 94 0.75 3.94 -3.48
CA TRP A 94 -0.48 3.46 -2.84
C TRP A 94 -0.40 3.56 -1.31
N VAL A 95 0.74 3.17 -0.73
CA VAL A 95 0.95 3.14 0.73
C VAL A 95 1.05 4.56 1.29
N VAL A 96 1.87 5.45 0.70
CA VAL A 96 2.08 6.81 1.24
C VAL A 96 0.85 7.70 1.20
N ALA A 97 -0.13 7.37 0.37
CA ALA A 97 -1.41 8.07 0.30
C ALA A 97 -2.55 7.30 1.00
N ILE A 98 -2.28 6.12 1.58
CA ILE A 98 -3.29 5.23 2.17
C ILE A 98 -4.47 5.03 1.20
N TYR A 99 -4.13 4.82 -0.09
CA TYR A 99 -5.06 4.68 -1.22
C TYR A 99 -5.97 5.88 -1.54
N SER A 100 -5.84 7.01 -0.82
CA SER A 100 -6.61 8.24 -1.10
C SER A 100 -6.24 8.91 -2.44
N ASN A 101 -5.15 8.49 -3.08
CA ASN A 101 -4.76 8.94 -4.42
C ASN A 101 -5.45 8.15 -5.56
N ILE A 102 -5.95 6.94 -5.28
CA ILE A 102 -6.55 6.06 -6.29
C ILE A 102 -8.05 5.83 -6.09
N PHE A 103 -8.61 6.17 -4.93
CA PHE A 103 -10.04 6.00 -4.66
C PHE A 103 -10.73 7.32 -4.28
N PRO A 104 -12.04 7.45 -4.58
CA PRO A 104 -12.86 8.54 -4.05
C PRO A 104 -12.90 8.51 -2.51
N LEU A 105 -13.22 9.66 -1.91
CA LEU A 105 -13.24 9.83 -0.45
C LEU A 105 -14.04 8.74 0.27
N GLU A 106 -15.25 8.42 -0.20
CA GLU A 106 -16.09 7.38 0.44
C GLU A 106 -15.38 6.02 0.52
N THR A 107 -14.73 5.62 -0.57
CA THR A 107 -14.01 4.34 -0.65
C THR A 107 -12.72 4.37 0.16
N SER A 108 -11.95 5.45 0.08
CA SER A 108 -10.73 5.60 0.87
C SER A 108 -11.06 5.62 2.37
N SER A 109 -12.13 6.27 2.80
CA SER A 109 -12.58 6.31 4.20
C SER A 109 -12.82 4.90 4.76
N ARG A 110 -13.47 4.03 4.00
CA ARG A 110 -13.67 2.62 4.38
C ARG A 110 -12.34 1.85 4.47
N VAL A 111 -11.37 2.15 3.59
CA VAL A 111 -10.02 1.57 3.69
C VAL A 111 -9.31 2.06 4.95
N TRP A 112 -9.46 3.35 5.27
CA TRP A 112 -8.92 3.98 6.47
C TRP A 112 -9.48 3.38 7.76
N ASP A 113 -10.79 3.19 7.86
CA ASP A 113 -11.43 2.56 9.03
C ASP A 113 -10.83 1.17 9.31
N ASN A 114 -10.69 0.38 8.26
CA ASN A 114 -10.10 -0.95 8.36
C ASN A 114 -8.60 -0.89 8.64
N PHE A 115 -7.87 0.08 8.09
CA PHE A 115 -6.46 0.30 8.43
C PHE A 115 -6.30 0.65 9.91
N MET A 116 -7.13 1.54 10.47
CA MET A 116 -7.06 1.91 11.88
C MET A 116 -7.32 0.71 12.80
N TYR A 117 -8.16 -0.24 12.39
CA TYR A 117 -8.45 -1.45 13.17
C TYR A 117 -7.43 -2.58 12.96
N TYR A 118 -7.06 -2.88 11.73
CA TYR A 118 -6.22 -4.04 11.38
C TYR A 118 -4.73 -3.72 11.25
N GLY A 119 -4.37 -2.46 11.04
CA GLY A 119 -3.00 -1.96 10.83
C GLY A 119 -2.45 -2.23 9.42
N GLU A 120 -1.12 -2.28 9.32
CA GLU A 120 -0.36 -2.53 8.08
C GLU A 120 -0.84 -3.75 7.27
N PHE A 121 -1.37 -4.77 7.97
CA PHE A 121 -1.93 -5.96 7.34
C PHE A 121 -3.00 -5.61 6.30
N TYR A 122 -3.88 -4.66 6.62
CA TYR A 122 -4.98 -4.32 5.74
C TYR A 122 -4.52 -3.53 4.51
N ILE A 123 -3.49 -2.70 4.67
CA ILE A 123 -2.86 -2.00 3.54
C ILE A 123 -2.35 -3.03 2.53
N ILE A 124 -1.53 -3.98 2.98
CA ILE A 124 -1.01 -5.04 2.11
C ILE A 124 -2.13 -5.90 1.52
N LYS A 125 -3.18 -6.17 2.30
CA LYS A 125 -4.35 -6.92 1.83
C LYS A 125 -5.09 -6.20 0.69
N VAL A 126 -5.27 -4.88 0.77
CA VAL A 126 -5.88 -4.05 -0.28
C VAL A 126 -5.00 -4.05 -1.53
N ALA A 127 -3.68 -3.90 -1.39
CA ALA A 127 -2.77 -3.98 -2.53
C ALA A 127 -2.87 -5.33 -3.28
N LEU A 128 -2.94 -6.45 -2.54
CA LEU A 128 -3.11 -7.77 -3.14
C LEU A 128 -4.47 -7.94 -3.82
N ALA A 129 -5.54 -7.38 -3.23
CA ALA A 129 -6.87 -7.40 -3.82
C ALA A 129 -6.93 -6.61 -5.14
N LEU A 130 -6.29 -5.43 -5.19
CA LEU A 130 -6.13 -4.67 -6.43
C LEU A 130 -5.38 -5.48 -7.49
N CYS A 131 -4.27 -6.11 -7.11
CA CYS A 131 -3.53 -7.01 -8.00
C CYS A 131 -4.37 -8.18 -8.50
N LEU A 132 -5.21 -8.78 -7.65
CA LEU A 132 -6.13 -9.84 -8.07
C LEU A 132 -7.14 -9.35 -9.12
N CYS A 133 -7.68 -8.14 -8.96
CA CYS A 133 -8.55 -7.53 -9.97
C CYS A 133 -7.80 -7.26 -11.29
N ILE A 134 -6.53 -6.83 -11.23
CA ILE A 134 -5.70 -6.62 -12.42
C ILE A 134 -5.34 -7.95 -13.10
N GLU A 135 -5.04 -9.02 -12.35
CA GLU A 135 -4.74 -10.35 -12.89
C GLU A 135 -5.87 -10.84 -13.81
N ALA A 136 -7.12 -10.65 -13.40
CA ALA A 136 -8.29 -11.00 -14.20
C ALA A 136 -8.35 -10.25 -15.54
N LYS A 137 -7.78 -9.04 -15.63
CA LYS A 137 -7.71 -8.23 -16.85
C LYS A 137 -6.51 -8.57 -17.73
N VAL A 138 -5.37 -8.91 -17.13
CA VAL A 138 -4.17 -9.34 -17.84
C VAL A 138 -4.39 -10.70 -18.51
N THR A 139 -5.13 -11.60 -17.87
CA THR A 139 -5.41 -12.94 -18.41
C THR A 139 -6.24 -12.90 -19.71
N SER A 140 -6.93 -11.78 -19.97
CA SER A 140 -7.68 -11.52 -21.20
C SER A 140 -6.91 -10.75 -22.29
N GLY A 141 -5.63 -10.40 -22.09
CA GLY A 141 -4.90 -9.50 -22.99
C GLY A 141 -3.38 -9.66 -23.01
N ASP A 142 -2.68 -8.56 -23.31
CA ASP A 142 -1.22 -8.47 -23.40
C ASP A 142 -0.57 -8.44 -22.01
N SER A 143 0.40 -9.31 -21.75
CA SER A 143 1.17 -9.35 -20.50
C SER A 143 2.52 -8.63 -20.59
N SER A 144 2.69 -7.73 -21.56
CA SER A 144 3.87 -6.87 -21.70
C SER A 144 4.10 -5.99 -20.48
N PHE A 145 5.36 -5.58 -20.29
CA PHE A 145 5.76 -4.68 -19.21
C PHE A 145 4.97 -3.37 -19.26
N GLU A 146 4.83 -2.80 -20.45
CA GLU A 146 4.13 -1.54 -20.70
C GLU A 146 2.66 -1.63 -20.30
N ASN A 147 1.97 -2.71 -20.69
CA ASN A 147 0.57 -2.89 -20.32
C ASN A 147 0.40 -3.09 -18.81
N LEU A 148 1.27 -3.87 -18.16
CA LEU A 148 1.22 -4.05 -16.71
C LEU A 148 1.42 -2.73 -15.96
N VAL A 149 2.41 -1.93 -16.35
CA VAL A 149 2.65 -0.61 -15.76
C VAL A 149 1.46 0.31 -15.99
N LEU A 150 0.87 0.30 -17.20
CA LEU A 150 -0.31 1.10 -17.52
C LEU A 150 -1.49 0.74 -16.62
N LEU A 151 -1.81 -0.54 -16.48
CA LEU A 151 -2.91 -1.04 -15.66
C LEU A 151 -2.71 -0.72 -14.17
N LEU A 152 -1.50 -0.92 -13.65
CA LEU A 152 -1.19 -0.67 -12.24
C LEU A 152 -1.21 0.84 -11.90
N LYS A 153 -0.69 1.69 -12.78
CA LYS A 153 -0.73 3.14 -12.59
C LYS A 153 -2.13 3.72 -12.76
N ASN A 154 -2.96 3.13 -13.61
CA ASN A 154 -4.35 3.54 -13.85
C ASN A 154 -5.36 2.69 -13.09
N VAL A 155 -4.96 2.02 -12.00
CA VAL A 155 -5.82 1.10 -11.25
C VAL A 155 -7.17 1.70 -10.85
N LYS A 156 -7.25 3.02 -10.63
CA LYS A 156 -8.49 3.75 -10.32
C LYS A 156 -9.55 3.74 -11.44
N GLN A 157 -9.11 3.63 -12.70
CA GLN A 157 -9.98 3.50 -13.87
C GLN A 157 -10.30 2.02 -14.12
N GLU A 158 -9.40 1.13 -13.69
CA GLU A 158 -9.51 -0.29 -13.95
C GLU A 158 -10.32 -1.05 -12.89
N VAL A 159 -10.34 -0.60 -11.63
CA VAL A 159 -10.92 -1.36 -10.52
C VAL A 159 -11.94 -0.49 -9.80
N THR A 160 -13.19 -0.95 -9.76
CA THR A 160 -14.22 -0.27 -8.98
C THR A 160 -14.10 -0.57 -7.48
N SER A 161 -14.68 0.28 -6.64
CA SER A 161 -14.72 0.08 -5.19
C SER A 161 -15.30 -1.28 -4.80
N ASP A 162 -16.39 -1.69 -5.46
CA ASP A 162 -17.05 -2.96 -5.18
C ASP A 162 -16.20 -4.16 -5.59
N GLN A 163 -15.51 -4.08 -6.74
CA GLN A 163 -14.58 -5.11 -7.17
C GLN A 163 -13.43 -5.26 -6.17
N MET A 164 -12.86 -4.14 -5.72
CA MET A 164 -11.78 -4.14 -4.73
C MET A 164 -12.24 -4.74 -3.40
N PHE A 165 -13.37 -4.28 -2.83
CA PHE A 165 -13.86 -4.82 -1.55
C PHE A 165 -14.27 -6.28 -1.64
N LYS A 166 -14.87 -6.71 -2.76
CA LYS A 166 -15.16 -8.12 -3.01
C LYS A 166 -13.87 -8.93 -3.06
N ALA A 167 -12.86 -8.47 -3.80
CA ALA A 167 -11.56 -9.12 -3.83
C ALA A 167 -10.90 -9.18 -2.44
N VAL A 168 -11.00 -8.13 -1.61
CA VAL A 168 -10.51 -8.14 -0.21
C VAL A 168 -11.22 -9.22 0.62
N GLN A 169 -12.51 -9.44 0.43
CA GLN A 169 -13.28 -10.48 1.13
C GLN A 169 -12.90 -11.87 0.65
N ASP A 170 -12.79 -12.06 -0.67
CA ASP A 170 -12.48 -13.35 -1.30
C ASP A 170 -11.00 -13.76 -1.08
N LEU A 171 -10.11 -12.79 -0.85
CA LEU A 171 -8.70 -13.03 -0.56
C LEU A 171 -8.54 -13.76 0.79
N LYS A 172 -8.30 -15.07 0.71
CA LYS A 172 -7.99 -15.96 1.85
C LYS A 172 -6.61 -15.66 2.42
N LEU A 173 -6.47 -14.53 3.09
CA LEU A 173 -5.28 -14.10 3.80
C LEU A 173 -5.66 -13.62 5.20
N THR A 174 -5.03 -14.19 6.22
CA THR A 174 -5.24 -13.82 7.62
C THR A 174 -4.09 -12.98 8.18
N LYS A 175 -4.36 -12.19 9.23
CA LYS A 175 -3.34 -11.40 9.93
C LYS A 175 -2.21 -12.29 10.47
N VAL A 176 -2.53 -13.50 10.93
CA VAL A 176 -1.54 -14.49 11.42
C VAL A 176 -0.59 -14.93 10.30
N GLN A 177 -1.12 -15.21 9.10
CA GLN A 177 -0.30 -15.57 7.93
C GLN A 177 0.61 -14.41 7.53
N PHE A 178 0.08 -13.18 7.48
CA PHE A 178 0.87 -11.98 7.18
C PHE A 178 2.04 -11.80 8.17
N ILE A 179 1.78 -11.88 9.47
CA ILE A 179 2.81 -11.77 10.51
C ILE A 179 3.87 -12.88 10.37
N LYS A 180 3.44 -14.11 10.07
CA LYS A 180 4.35 -15.23 9.84
C LYS A 180 5.29 -14.96 8.66
N VAL A 181 4.76 -14.48 7.54
CA VAL A 181 5.55 -14.14 6.35
C VAL A 181 6.54 -13.01 6.64
N LYS A 182 6.08 -11.94 7.32
CA LYS A 182 6.94 -10.82 7.72
C LYS A 182 8.09 -11.27 8.61
N LYS A 183 7.82 -12.09 9.63
CA LYS A 183 8.86 -12.67 10.51
C LYS A 183 9.87 -13.54 9.74
N GLN A 184 9.41 -14.36 8.81
CA GLN A 184 10.30 -15.20 8.01
C GLN A 184 11.28 -14.37 7.17
N ILE A 185 10.81 -13.28 6.56
CA ILE A 185 11.65 -12.40 5.75
C ILE A 185 12.65 -11.65 6.64
N LEU A 186 12.19 -11.09 7.76
CA LEU A 186 13.08 -10.42 8.72
C LEU A 186 14.22 -11.34 9.18
N ASN A 187 13.90 -12.58 9.55
CA ASN A 187 14.91 -13.56 9.98
C ASN A 187 15.91 -13.87 8.85
N SER A 188 15.45 -14.01 7.61
CA SER A 188 16.33 -14.30 6.47
C SER A 188 17.32 -13.19 6.12
N ILE A 189 17.04 -11.95 6.54
CA ILE A 189 17.93 -10.80 6.36
C ILE A 189 18.99 -10.78 7.46
N VAL A 190 18.60 -11.09 8.70
CA VAL A 190 19.53 -11.18 9.85
C VAL A 190 20.54 -12.33 9.69
N GLU A 191 20.15 -13.41 9.03
CA GLU A 191 20.99 -14.61 8.84
C GLU A 191 21.99 -14.50 7.67
N LYS A 192 21.95 -13.47 6.82
CA LYS A 192 22.98 -13.26 5.79
C LYS A 192 24.21 -12.59 6.42
N PRO A 193 25.36 -13.29 6.55
CA PRO A 193 26.60 -12.64 6.94
C PRO A 193 27.09 -11.76 5.78
N ASN A 194 27.63 -10.59 6.13
CA ASN A 194 28.36 -9.70 5.22
C ASN A 194 29.44 -10.43 4.42
#